data_AF-T1L5C0-F1
#
_entry.id   AF-T1L5C0-F1
#
_cell.length_a   1.000
_cell.length_b   1.000
_cell.length_c   1.000
_cell.angle_alpha   90.00
_cell.angle_beta   90.00
_cell.angle_gamma   90.00
#
_symmetry.space_group_name_H-M   'P 1'
#
loop_
_entity.id
_entity.type
_entity.pdbx_description
1 polymer ?
#
loop_
_entity_poly.entity_id
_entity_poly.type
_entity_poly.pdbx_seq_one_letter_code
_entity_poly.pdbx_strand_id
1 'polypeptide(L)'
;MIKIQFKCKCNIEEYFSTIPIEKIPRLGAPGEKYRDHQLIKQLPAYDLALAYSKFVETENRPKFHEFVEKRNIFNLDIGYVRPANENNKVCKNCGKDIRSREIIVIAPKLGEDNCWHPPCFVCTVCKELLVDLAYCVKNGCLYCERHFADTVRPRCSGCDENTFLIKSQFKKLKARYLKKLKFNMNNMLCCKNVDFISRIVKDYNSKRTLILLFENCLANSTSLAFVKIIHRRRHLL
;
A
#
# COMPACT_ATOMS: atom_id res chain seq x y z
N MET A 1 -10.48 -14.12 11.13
CA MET A 1 -10.57 -12.98 12.06
C MET A 1 -9.22 -12.78 12.72
N ILE A 2 -8.43 -11.82 12.26
CA ILE A 2 -7.23 -11.40 12.99
C ILE A 2 -7.73 -10.68 14.24
N LYS A 3 -7.36 -11.20 15.42
CA LYS A 3 -7.71 -10.62 16.72
C LYS A 3 -6.67 -9.55 17.04
N ILE A 4 -7.12 -8.34 17.36
CA ILE A 4 -6.25 -7.34 18.00
C ILE A 4 -5.60 -8.01 19.21
N GLN A 5 -4.27 -8.04 19.25
CA GLN A 5 -3.54 -8.68 20.33
C GLN A 5 -3.42 -7.72 21.51
N PHE A 6 -4.08 -8.08 22.61
CA PHE A 6 -4.01 -7.36 23.88
C PHE A 6 -3.07 -8.16 24.81
N LYS A 7 -1.94 -7.56 25.24
CA LYS A 7 -1.00 -8.23 26.17
C LYS A 7 -1.51 -8.23 27.62
N CYS A 8 -2.49 -7.41 27.96
CA CYS A 8 -3.11 -7.34 29.28
C CYS A 8 -4.63 -7.21 29.15
N LYS A 9 -5.39 -7.24 30.27
CA LYS A 9 -6.85 -6.97 30.30
C LYS A 9 -7.18 -5.50 29.96
N CYS A 10 -6.55 -4.90 28.95
CA CYS A 10 -7.05 -3.66 28.37
C CYS A 10 -8.35 -3.99 27.63
N ASN A 11 -9.40 -3.24 27.95
CA ASN A 11 -10.70 -3.48 27.36
C ASN A 11 -10.66 -3.01 25.90
N ILE A 12 -11.08 -3.88 24.96
CA ILE A 12 -11.26 -3.53 23.56
C ILE A 12 -12.13 -2.27 23.39
N GLU A 13 -13.07 -2.06 24.30
CA GLU A 13 -13.93 -0.87 24.37
C GLU A 13 -13.14 0.42 24.61
N GLU A 14 -12.09 0.36 25.45
CA GLU A 14 -11.24 1.51 25.75
C GLU A 14 -10.32 1.85 24.57
N TYR A 15 -9.84 0.84 23.85
CA TYR A 15 -9.18 1.08 22.57
C TYR A 15 -10.14 1.70 21.56
N PHE A 16 -11.35 1.15 21.42
CA PHE A 16 -12.34 1.64 20.46
C PHE A 16 -12.83 3.06 20.77
N SER A 17 -12.90 3.48 22.03
CA SER A 17 -13.27 4.85 22.38
C SER A 17 -12.25 5.90 21.94
N THR A 18 -11.01 5.50 21.64
CA THR A 18 -9.94 6.41 21.18
C THR A 18 -9.89 6.60 19.66
N ILE A 19 -10.68 5.86 18.90
CA ILE A 19 -10.72 5.94 17.42
C ILE A 19 -12.10 6.40 16.94
N PRO A 20 -12.19 7.03 15.75
CA PRO A 20 -13.48 7.49 15.21
C PRO A 20 -14.47 6.33 15.00
N ILE A 21 -15.76 6.59 15.25
CA ILE A 21 -16.81 5.56 15.24
C ILE A 21 -16.95 4.87 13.88
N GLU A 22 -16.74 5.62 12.80
CA GLU A 22 -16.74 5.15 11.42
C GLU A 22 -15.54 4.25 11.08
N LYS A 23 -14.55 4.15 11.96
CA LYS A 23 -13.38 3.28 11.81
C LYS A 23 -13.38 2.08 12.77
N ILE A 24 -14.38 1.99 13.66
CA ILE A 24 -14.49 0.88 14.62
C ILE A 24 -15.05 -0.36 13.92
N PRO A 25 -14.31 -1.49 13.88
CA PRO A 25 -14.70 -2.69 13.13
C PRO A 25 -15.69 -3.57 13.91
N ARG A 26 -16.84 -3.03 14.33
CA ARG A 26 -17.94 -3.81 14.93
C ARG A 26 -18.86 -4.34 13.84
N LEU A 27 -19.29 -5.60 13.97
CA LEU A 27 -20.31 -6.19 13.10
C LEU A 27 -21.60 -5.37 13.15
N GLY A 28 -22.16 -5.05 11.98
CA GLY A 28 -23.35 -4.23 11.83
C GLY A 28 -23.13 -2.72 12.01
N ALA A 29 -21.92 -2.27 12.34
CA ALA A 29 -21.61 -0.85 12.49
C ALA A 29 -21.05 -0.23 11.19
N PRO A 30 -21.09 1.11 11.01
CA PRO A 30 -20.52 1.77 9.84
C PRO A 30 -19.04 1.42 9.57
N GLY A 31 -18.27 1.16 10.63
CA GLY A 31 -16.86 0.81 10.53
C GLY A 31 -16.56 -0.60 10.01
N GLU A 32 -17.56 -1.48 9.88
CA GLU A 32 -17.39 -2.79 9.23
C GLU A 32 -16.99 -2.64 7.76
N LYS A 33 -17.75 -1.84 6.99
CA LYS A 33 -17.45 -1.57 5.58
C LYS A 33 -16.12 -0.85 5.40
N TYR A 34 -15.80 0.08 6.30
CA TYR A 34 -14.50 0.74 6.32
C TYR A 34 -13.39 -0.29 6.51
N ARG A 35 -13.54 -1.20 7.48
CA ARG A 35 -12.56 -2.24 7.75
C ARG A 35 -12.34 -3.16 6.57
N ASP A 36 -13.40 -3.60 5.89
CA ASP A 36 -13.29 -4.44 4.68
C ASP A 36 -12.51 -3.74 3.57
N HIS A 37 -12.80 -2.46 3.36
CA HIS A 37 -12.05 -1.64 2.40
C HIS A 37 -10.56 -1.53 2.80
N GLN A 38 -10.27 -1.31 4.08
CA GLN A 38 -8.89 -1.22 4.56
C GLN A 38 -8.16 -2.56 4.47
N LEU A 39 -8.81 -3.71 4.69
CA LEU A 39 -8.21 -5.04 4.51
C LEU A 39 -7.74 -5.23 3.07
N ILE A 40 -8.61 -4.97 2.09
CA ILE A 40 -8.28 -5.08 0.65
C ILE A 40 -7.14 -4.13 0.28
N LYS A 41 -7.20 -2.89 0.79
CA LYS A 41 -6.23 -1.85 0.45
C LYS A 41 -4.87 -2.07 1.12
N GLN A 42 -4.83 -2.42 2.40
CA GLN A 42 -3.60 -2.47 3.18
C GLN A 42 -2.93 -3.84 3.15
N LEU A 43 -3.69 -4.92 2.98
CA LEU A 43 -3.22 -6.31 2.99
C LEU A 43 -3.63 -7.05 1.70
N PRO A 44 -3.12 -6.64 0.52
CA PRO A 44 -3.58 -7.22 -0.73
C PRO A 44 -3.22 -8.70 -0.85
N ALA A 45 -4.20 -9.56 -1.16
CA ALA A 45 -4.01 -11.01 -1.19
C ALA A 45 -2.89 -11.48 -2.13
N TYR A 46 -2.72 -10.82 -3.28
CA TYR A 46 -1.64 -11.12 -4.23
C TYR A 46 -0.24 -10.78 -3.69
N ASP A 47 -0.10 -9.93 -2.66
CA ASP A 47 1.17 -9.68 -1.97
C ASP A 47 1.43 -10.69 -0.84
N LEU A 48 0.43 -11.50 -0.48
CA LEU A 48 0.50 -12.47 0.61
C LEU A 48 0.82 -13.88 0.11
N ALA A 49 0.25 -14.30 -1.01
CA ALA A 49 0.47 -15.63 -1.55
C ALA A 49 0.43 -15.66 -3.09
N LEU A 50 1.27 -16.53 -3.67
CA LEU A 50 1.32 -16.77 -5.11
C LEU A 50 -0.03 -17.24 -5.68
N ALA A 51 -0.83 -17.97 -4.90
CA ALA A 51 -2.13 -18.47 -5.33
C ALA A 51 -3.10 -17.34 -5.77
N TYR A 52 -2.92 -16.13 -5.25
CA TYR A 52 -3.75 -14.97 -5.60
C TYR A 52 -3.12 -14.09 -6.69
N SER A 53 -1.85 -14.33 -7.04
CA SER A 53 -1.12 -13.57 -8.05
C SER A 53 -1.34 -14.19 -9.43
N LYS A 54 -2.00 -13.46 -10.34
CA LYS A 54 -2.41 -14.03 -11.63
C LYS A 54 -1.29 -14.03 -12.67
N PHE A 55 -0.29 -13.17 -12.48
CA PHE A 55 0.68 -12.88 -13.54
C PHE A 55 2.11 -13.31 -13.19
N VAL A 56 2.32 -14.14 -12.16
CA VAL A 56 3.68 -14.58 -11.77
C VAL A 56 4.23 -15.65 -12.71
N GLU A 57 5.21 -15.26 -13.51
CA GLU A 57 6.05 -16.20 -14.26
C GLU A 57 6.81 -17.14 -13.31
N THR A 58 6.91 -18.43 -13.67
CA THR A 58 7.59 -19.47 -12.87
C THR A 58 9.00 -19.06 -12.45
N GLU A 59 9.75 -18.41 -13.34
CA GLU A 59 11.11 -17.91 -13.11
C GLU A 59 11.21 -16.84 -12.00
N ASN A 60 10.11 -16.13 -11.72
CA ASN A 60 10.08 -15.08 -10.70
C ASN A 60 9.44 -15.53 -9.38
N ARG A 61 8.91 -16.76 -9.31
CA ARG A 61 8.36 -17.33 -8.06
C ARG A 61 9.38 -17.36 -6.92
N PRO A 62 10.66 -17.73 -7.12
CA PRO A 62 11.66 -17.68 -6.04
C PRO A 62 11.83 -16.28 -5.45
N LYS A 63 11.83 -15.24 -6.30
CA LYS A 63 11.94 -13.84 -5.86
C LYS A 63 10.71 -13.37 -5.09
N PHE A 64 9.53 -13.87 -5.45
CA PHE A 64 8.30 -13.61 -4.69
C PHE A 64 8.39 -14.24 -3.30
N HIS A 65 8.80 -15.50 -3.21
CA HIS A 65 8.97 -16.18 -1.92
C HIS A 65 10.01 -15.47 -1.05
N GLU A 66 11.16 -15.12 -1.61
CA GLU A 66 12.20 -14.35 -0.92
C GLU A 66 11.66 -13.00 -0.40
N PHE A 67 10.83 -12.31 -1.20
CA PHE A 67 10.19 -11.06 -0.77
C PHE A 67 9.25 -11.28 0.42
N VAL A 68 8.35 -12.26 0.34
CA VAL A 68 7.39 -12.58 1.41
C VAL A 68 8.13 -13.00 2.68
N GLU A 69 9.15 -13.85 2.56
CA GLU A 69 9.97 -14.32 3.68
C GLU A 69 10.71 -13.15 4.36
N LYS A 70 11.41 -12.32 3.57
CA LYS A 70 12.11 -11.14 4.11
C LYS A 70 11.16 -10.15 4.74
N ARG A 71 9.98 -9.94 4.16
CA ARG A 71 8.92 -9.12 4.78
C ARG A 71 8.55 -9.73 6.13
N ASN A 72 8.13 -10.99 6.16
CA ASN A 72 7.60 -11.65 7.35
C ASN A 72 8.60 -11.71 8.51
N ILE A 73 9.89 -11.99 8.22
CA ILE A 73 10.93 -12.13 9.25
C ILE A 73 11.42 -10.75 9.70
N PHE A 74 11.83 -9.90 8.76
CA PHE A 74 12.60 -8.69 9.11
C PHE A 74 11.75 -7.45 9.25
N ASN A 75 10.61 -7.34 8.56
CA ASN A 75 9.90 -6.08 8.42
C ASN A 75 8.51 -6.09 9.05
N LEU A 76 7.77 -7.20 8.95
CA LEU A 76 6.40 -7.35 9.44
C LEU A 76 6.39 -7.71 10.92
N ASP A 77 5.46 -7.11 11.65
CA ASP A 77 5.17 -7.42 13.04
C ASP A 77 3.72 -7.03 13.36
N ILE A 78 3.24 -7.44 14.54
CA ILE A 78 1.91 -7.11 15.06
C ILE A 78 2.06 -6.25 16.31
N GLY A 79 1.46 -5.07 16.28
CA GLY A 79 1.42 -4.18 17.43
C GLY A 79 0.48 -4.73 18.49
N TYR A 80 0.72 -4.36 19.74
CA TYR A 80 -0.15 -4.75 20.84
C TYR A 80 -0.56 -3.54 21.66
N VAL A 81 -1.73 -3.65 22.29
CA VAL A 81 -2.32 -2.56 23.09
C VAL A 81 -2.07 -2.83 24.57
N ARG A 82 -1.78 -1.76 25.32
CA ARG A 82 -1.74 -1.76 26.79
C ARG A 82 -1.97 -0.34 27.35
N PRO A 83 -2.33 -0.19 28.62
CA PRO A 83 -2.23 1.10 29.31
C PRO A 83 -0.77 1.54 29.44
N ALA A 84 -0.53 2.85 29.45
CA ALA A 84 0.76 3.43 29.79
C ALA A 84 1.07 3.22 31.28
N ASN A 85 2.28 2.75 31.58
CA ASN A 85 2.70 2.35 32.93
C ASN A 85 3.23 3.53 33.76
N GLU A 86 3.71 4.58 33.09
CA GLU A 86 4.47 5.67 33.68
C GLU A 86 4.07 6.99 33.00
N ASN A 87 4.27 8.10 33.72
CA ASN A 87 4.27 9.42 33.13
C ASN A 87 5.60 9.65 32.38
N ASN A 88 5.62 10.50 31.35
CA ASN A 88 6.77 10.86 30.50
C ASN A 88 7.01 9.97 29.26
N LYS A 89 6.02 9.20 28.80
CA LYS A 89 6.08 8.61 27.46
C LYS A 89 5.65 9.66 26.42
N VAL A 90 6.31 9.69 25.26
CA VAL A 90 5.99 10.62 24.17
C VAL A 90 5.56 9.84 22.94
N CYS A 91 4.42 10.20 22.37
CA CYS A 91 3.92 9.53 21.18
C CYS A 91 4.84 9.78 19.98
N LYS A 92 5.28 8.70 19.34
CA LYS A 92 6.25 8.74 18.23
C LYS A 92 5.72 9.37 16.93
N ASN A 93 4.42 9.61 16.80
CA ASN A 93 3.83 10.24 15.61
C ASN A 93 3.43 11.70 15.84
N CYS A 94 2.69 12.01 16.92
CA CYS A 94 2.24 13.38 17.17
C CYS A 94 3.17 14.20 18.07
N GLY A 95 4.15 13.57 18.72
CA GLY A 95 5.11 14.25 19.62
C GLY A 95 4.51 14.73 20.93
N LYS A 96 3.23 14.46 21.21
CA LYS A 96 2.56 14.82 22.46
C LYS A 96 2.86 13.80 23.55
N ASP A 97 2.87 14.26 24.79
CA ASP A 97 2.97 13.41 25.97
C ASP A 97 1.78 12.46 26.07
N ILE A 98 2.08 11.25 26.53
CA ILE A 98 1.13 10.20 26.88
C ILE A 98 1.05 10.19 28.41
N ARG A 99 -0.16 10.32 28.93
CA ARG A 99 -0.39 10.30 30.39
C ARG A 99 -0.41 8.87 30.91
N SER A 100 -0.07 8.70 32.18
CA SER A 100 -0.25 7.42 32.87
C SER A 100 -1.68 6.89 32.69
N ARG A 101 -1.80 5.58 32.44
CA ARG A 101 -3.04 4.84 32.15
C ARG A 101 -3.71 5.10 30.81
N GLU A 102 -3.25 6.05 29.99
CA GLU A 102 -3.77 6.17 28.62
C GLU A 102 -3.48 4.90 27.83
N ILE A 103 -4.42 4.51 26.97
CA ILE A 103 -4.21 3.37 26.07
C ILE A 103 -3.18 3.75 25.01
N ILE A 104 -2.20 2.87 24.85
CA ILE A 104 -1.14 3.00 23.87
C ILE A 104 -1.02 1.75 23.02
N VAL A 105 -0.50 1.94 21.81
CA VAL A 105 -0.04 0.87 20.93
C VAL A 105 1.48 0.80 21.02
N ILE A 106 2.01 -0.40 21.21
CA ILE A 106 3.44 -0.71 21.15
C ILE A 106 3.74 -1.43 19.84
N ALA A 107 4.87 -1.07 19.23
CA ALA A 107 5.42 -1.72 18.05
C ALA A 107 6.72 -2.45 18.43
N PRO A 108 6.66 -3.75 18.79
CA PRO A 108 7.83 -4.49 19.30
C PRO A 108 9.06 -4.41 18.40
N LYS A 109 8.88 -4.48 17.08
CA LYS A 109 9.96 -4.37 16.09
C LYS A 109 10.67 -3.01 16.06
N LEU A 110 10.06 -1.96 16.62
CA LEU A 110 10.71 -0.67 16.86
C LEU A 110 11.27 -0.54 18.28
N GLY A 111 11.06 -1.53 19.15
CA GLY A 111 11.47 -1.52 20.56
C GLY A 111 10.33 -1.21 21.51
N GLU A 112 10.37 -1.82 22.70
CA GLU A 112 9.29 -1.78 23.70
C GLU A 112 9.04 -0.38 24.31
N ASP A 113 9.99 0.55 24.13
CA ASP A 113 9.86 1.94 24.57
C ASP A 113 9.16 2.85 23.56
N ASN A 114 9.03 2.41 22.31
CA ASN A 114 8.34 3.18 21.28
C ASN A 114 6.84 2.94 21.38
N CYS A 115 6.09 4.02 21.56
CA CYS A 115 4.65 3.98 21.78
C CYS A 115 3.91 5.03 20.95
N TRP A 116 2.66 4.72 20.64
CA TRP A 116 1.76 5.57 19.88
C TRP A 116 0.42 5.66 20.59
N HIS A 117 -0.22 6.82 20.52
CA HIS A 117 -1.68 6.86 20.69
C HIS A 117 -2.33 5.96 19.62
N PRO A 118 -3.43 5.27 19.92
CA PRO A 118 -4.18 4.49 18.92
C PRO A 118 -4.47 5.25 17.61
N PRO A 119 -5.01 6.49 17.60
CA PRO A 119 -5.22 7.24 16.36
C PRO A 119 -3.93 7.65 15.64
N CYS A 120 -2.78 7.55 16.32
CA CYS A 120 -1.46 7.89 15.81
C CYS A 120 -0.72 6.68 15.22
N PHE A 121 -1.22 5.46 15.42
CA PHE A 121 -0.62 4.25 14.87
C PHE A 121 -1.09 4.02 13.44
N VAL A 122 -0.54 4.82 12.53
CA VAL A 122 -0.97 4.91 11.12
C VAL A 122 0.17 4.61 10.15
N CYS A 123 -0.19 4.18 8.94
CA CYS A 123 0.78 4.05 7.85
C CYS A 123 1.35 5.43 7.46
N THR A 124 2.68 5.49 7.27
CA THR A 124 3.39 6.70 6.89
C THR A 124 2.90 7.31 5.57
N VAL A 125 2.43 6.49 4.62
CA VAL A 125 2.03 6.92 3.27
C VAL A 125 0.55 7.29 3.20
N CYS A 126 -0.37 6.37 3.49
CA CYS A 126 -1.81 6.67 3.39
C CYS A 126 -2.42 7.31 4.64
N LYS A 127 -1.69 7.40 5.75
CA LYS A 127 -2.17 7.94 7.04
C LYS A 127 -3.40 7.23 7.61
N GLU A 128 -3.71 6.03 7.12
CA GLU A 128 -4.77 5.18 7.66
C GLU A 128 -4.26 4.36 8.84
N LEU A 129 -5.18 4.04 9.76
CA LEU A 129 -4.93 3.10 10.86
C LEU A 129 -4.45 1.77 10.31
N LEU A 130 -3.40 1.22 10.92
CA LEU A 130 -2.83 -0.07 10.54
C LEU A 130 -3.79 -1.18 10.93
N VAL A 131 -4.31 -1.89 9.92
CA VAL A 131 -5.37 -2.88 10.11
C VAL A 131 -4.90 -3.99 11.03
N ASP A 132 -5.70 -4.27 12.06
CA ASP A 132 -5.41 -5.29 13.08
C ASP A 132 -4.04 -5.13 13.73
N LEU A 133 -3.54 -3.89 13.76
CA LEU A 133 -2.21 -3.53 14.23
C LEU A 133 -1.08 -4.24 13.48
N ALA A 134 -1.33 -4.84 12.32
CA ALA A 134 -0.29 -5.40 11.46
C ALA A 134 0.47 -4.27 10.75
N TYR A 135 1.80 -4.29 10.85
CA TYR A 135 2.64 -3.21 10.33
C TYR A 135 3.98 -3.71 9.83
N CYS A 136 4.52 -3.01 8.84
CA CYS A 136 5.88 -3.19 8.37
C CYS A 136 6.76 -2.02 8.82
N VAL A 137 8.00 -2.31 9.21
CA VAL A 137 9.01 -1.33 9.58
C VAL A 137 10.03 -1.19 8.45
N LYS A 138 10.32 0.06 8.07
CA LYS A 138 11.48 0.37 7.23
C LYS A 138 12.02 1.74 7.61
N ASN A 139 13.32 1.83 7.88
CA ASN A 139 14.01 3.06 8.28
C ASN A 139 13.32 3.77 9.47
N GLY A 140 12.85 3.00 10.46
CA GLY A 140 12.16 3.53 11.64
C GLY A 140 10.71 4.00 11.41
N CYS A 141 10.18 3.92 10.18
CA CYS A 141 8.82 4.34 9.85
C CYS A 141 7.87 3.14 9.76
N LEU A 142 6.59 3.38 10.10
CA LEU A 142 5.50 2.42 10.01
C LEU A 142 4.85 2.43 8.63
N TYR A 143 4.67 1.27 8.03
CA TYR A 143 3.99 1.10 6.74
C TYR A 143 2.91 0.01 6.86
N CYS A 144 1.81 0.14 6.12
CA CYS A 144 0.99 -1.04 5.83
C CYS A 144 1.75 -1.95 4.85
N GLU A 145 1.35 -3.21 4.74
CA GLU A 145 2.03 -4.17 3.88
C GLU A 145 2.10 -3.70 2.42
N ARG A 146 1.00 -3.15 1.88
CA ARG A 146 0.96 -2.58 0.53
C ARG A 146 2.04 -1.51 0.31
N HIS A 147 2.07 -0.48 1.15
CA HIS A 147 3.02 0.62 0.94
C HIS A 147 4.46 0.20 1.26
N PHE A 148 4.66 -0.75 2.18
CA PHE A 148 5.98 -1.37 2.36
C PHE A 148 6.43 -2.06 1.08
N ALA A 149 5.56 -2.89 0.49
CA ALA A 149 5.82 -3.58 -0.77
C ALA A 149 6.18 -2.60 -1.89
N ASP A 150 5.43 -1.49 -2.01
CA ASP A 150 5.68 -0.43 -2.98
C ASP A 150 7.09 0.19 -2.83
N THR A 151 7.65 0.22 -1.60
CA THR A 151 9.03 0.70 -1.37
C THR A 151 10.12 -0.31 -1.76
N VAL A 152 9.76 -1.58 -1.94
CA VAL A 152 10.68 -2.66 -2.32
C VAL A 152 10.59 -2.90 -3.83
N ARG A 153 9.39 -2.86 -4.39
CA ARG A 153 9.12 -2.94 -5.83
C ARG A 153 7.91 -2.09 -6.20
N PRO A 154 7.92 -1.40 -7.34
CA PRO A 154 6.74 -0.69 -7.80
C PRO A 154 5.60 -1.68 -8.11
N ARG A 155 4.37 -1.17 -7.98
CA ARG A 155 3.14 -1.85 -8.33
C ARG A 155 2.67 -1.40 -9.71
N CYS A 156 1.99 -2.26 -10.45
CA CYS A 156 1.34 -1.81 -11.66
C CYS A 156 -0.03 -1.20 -11.40
N SER A 157 -0.26 0.01 -11.90
CA SER A 157 -1.54 0.74 -11.76
C SER A 157 -2.76 0.06 -12.40
N GLY A 158 -2.57 -0.93 -13.30
CA GLY A 158 -3.68 -1.59 -14.01
C GLY A 158 -4.23 -2.87 -13.36
N CYS A 159 -3.38 -3.66 -12.71
CA CYS A 159 -3.71 -4.94 -12.07
C CYS A 159 -3.43 -4.92 -10.57
N ASP A 160 -2.79 -3.86 -10.08
CA ASP A 160 -2.45 -3.68 -8.68
C ASP A 160 -1.46 -4.73 -8.13
N GLU A 161 -0.81 -5.53 -8.99
CA GLU A 161 0.20 -6.51 -8.57
C GLU A 161 1.62 -5.92 -8.62
N ASN A 162 2.53 -6.42 -7.76
CA ASN A 162 3.93 -6.00 -7.71
C ASN A 162 4.69 -6.37 -9.01
N THR A 163 5.66 -5.54 -9.44
CA THR A 163 6.39 -5.77 -10.72
C THR A 163 7.36 -6.96 -10.71
N PHE A 164 7.44 -7.75 -9.64
CA PHE A 164 8.15 -9.04 -9.66
C PHE A 164 7.68 -9.95 -10.81
N LEU A 165 6.48 -9.69 -11.32
CA LEU A 165 5.66 -10.65 -12.04
C LEU A 165 5.70 -10.48 -13.55
N ILE A 166 6.28 -9.39 -14.08
CA ILE A 166 6.04 -9.03 -15.48
C ILE A 166 7.36 -8.62 -16.15
N LYS A 167 8.11 -9.59 -16.70
CA LYS A 167 9.22 -9.30 -17.63
C LYS A 167 8.95 -9.81 -19.04
N SER A 168 8.34 -10.98 -19.22
CA SER A 168 8.17 -11.56 -20.56
C SER A 168 7.16 -10.78 -21.41
N GLN A 169 6.04 -10.30 -20.83
CA GLN A 169 5.09 -9.46 -21.54
C GLN A 169 5.68 -8.09 -21.89
N PHE A 170 6.44 -7.49 -20.97
CA PHE A 170 7.15 -6.22 -21.19
C PHE A 170 8.18 -6.31 -22.32
N LYS A 171 9.04 -7.34 -22.35
CA LYS A 171 10.06 -7.49 -23.40
C LYS A 171 9.43 -7.52 -24.80
N LYS A 172 8.32 -8.26 -24.98
CA LYS A 172 7.61 -8.37 -26.26
C LYS A 172 6.95 -7.04 -26.70
N LEU A 173 6.36 -6.28 -25.77
CA LEU A 173 5.78 -4.96 -26.06
C LEU A 173 6.83 -3.86 -26.27
N LYS A 174 7.88 -3.84 -25.45
CA LYS A 174 9.00 -2.89 -25.56
C LYS A 174 9.68 -3.01 -26.92
N ALA A 175 9.90 -4.24 -27.40
CA ALA A 175 10.49 -4.49 -28.71
C ALA A 175 9.60 -4.06 -29.88
N ARG A 176 8.26 -4.18 -29.75
CA ARG A 176 7.30 -3.83 -30.82
C ARG A 176 6.92 -2.35 -30.89
N TYR A 177 6.82 -1.64 -29.76
CA TYR A 177 6.18 -0.31 -29.72
C TYR A 177 7.09 0.83 -29.26
N LEU A 178 8.17 0.56 -28.52
CA LEU A 178 9.06 1.61 -27.97
C LEU A 178 10.16 2.08 -28.94
N LYS A 179 10.24 1.55 -30.16
CA LYS A 179 11.06 2.17 -31.23
C LYS A 179 10.44 3.45 -31.81
N LYS A 180 9.12 3.69 -31.65
CA LYS A 180 8.41 4.86 -32.24
C LYS A 180 8.00 5.95 -31.25
N LEU A 181 7.97 5.67 -29.95
CA LEU A 181 7.48 6.62 -28.93
C LEU A 181 8.60 6.93 -27.92
N LYS A 182 9.19 8.13 -27.98
CA LYS A 182 10.16 8.65 -26.98
C LYS A 182 9.46 8.97 -25.64
N PHE A 183 8.92 7.98 -24.95
CA PHE A 183 8.24 8.14 -23.66
C PHE A 183 8.84 7.22 -22.58
N ASN A 184 8.98 7.75 -21.37
CA ASN A 184 9.47 7.01 -20.21
C ASN A 184 8.30 6.25 -19.54
N MET A 185 8.24 4.94 -19.76
CA MET A 185 7.09 4.07 -19.44
C MET A 185 7.28 3.18 -18.20
N ASN A 186 8.22 3.51 -17.31
CA ASN A 186 8.70 2.56 -16.28
C ASN A 186 7.62 2.01 -15.32
N ASN A 187 6.43 2.64 -15.23
CA ASN A 187 5.38 2.26 -14.27
C ASN A 187 4.00 1.88 -14.88
N MET A 188 3.83 1.83 -16.21
CA MET A 188 2.48 1.93 -16.83
C MET A 188 1.91 0.70 -17.56
N LEU A 189 2.61 -0.44 -17.62
CA LEU A 189 2.18 -1.57 -18.46
C LEU A 189 1.96 -2.82 -17.60
N CYS A 190 0.74 -3.12 -17.15
CA CYS A 190 0.41 -4.54 -16.91
C CYS A 190 -0.79 -4.97 -17.70
N CYS A 191 -0.74 -6.25 -18.07
CA CYS A 191 -1.77 -7.22 -18.40
C CYS A 191 -3.06 -6.70 -19.05
N LYS A 192 -3.85 -5.83 -18.39
CA LYS A 192 -5.03 -5.20 -19.00
C LYS A 192 -4.68 -4.13 -20.04
N ASN A 193 -3.60 -3.40 -19.84
CA ASN A 193 -3.09 -2.43 -20.81
C ASN A 193 -2.51 -3.11 -22.04
N VAL A 194 -2.11 -4.38 -22.00
CA VAL A 194 -1.54 -5.05 -23.19
C VAL A 194 -2.62 -5.36 -24.21
N ASP A 195 -3.74 -5.94 -23.78
CA ASP A 195 -4.89 -6.21 -24.65
C ASP A 195 -5.61 -4.91 -25.05
N PHE A 196 -5.70 -3.93 -24.15
CA PHE A 196 -6.26 -2.61 -24.43
C PHE A 196 -5.38 -1.82 -25.41
N ILE A 197 -4.06 -1.75 -25.20
CA ILE A 197 -3.11 -1.14 -26.15
C ILE A 197 -3.12 -1.91 -27.46
N SER A 198 -3.21 -3.25 -27.46
CA SER A 198 -3.35 -4.05 -28.69
C SER A 198 -4.60 -3.69 -29.50
N ARG A 199 -5.74 -3.43 -28.84
CA ARG A 199 -6.98 -2.95 -29.47
C ARG A 199 -6.86 -1.50 -29.96
N ILE A 200 -6.30 -0.59 -29.16
CA ILE A 200 -6.06 0.82 -29.55
C ILE A 200 -5.09 0.91 -30.73
N VAL A 201 -4.09 0.03 -30.76
CA VAL A 201 -3.08 0.00 -31.81
C VAL A 201 -3.67 -0.47 -33.15
N LYS A 202 -4.74 -1.29 -33.15
CA LYS A 202 -5.42 -1.66 -34.40
C LYS A 202 -6.15 -0.49 -35.06
N ASP A 203 -6.47 0.56 -34.30
CA ASP A 203 -7.10 1.81 -34.75
C ASP A 203 -6.08 2.92 -35.11
N TYR A 204 -4.88 2.54 -35.56
CA TYR A 204 -3.66 3.37 -35.70
C TYR A 204 -3.70 4.55 -36.68
N ASN A 205 -4.87 5.05 -37.08
CA ASN A 205 -4.98 6.18 -38.03
C ASN A 205 -5.32 7.53 -37.38
N SER A 206 -5.51 7.62 -36.06
CA SER A 206 -5.82 8.90 -35.39
C SER A 206 -4.89 9.19 -34.21
N LYS A 207 -3.94 10.12 -34.39
CA LYS A 207 -3.13 10.72 -33.31
C LYS A 207 -3.98 11.34 -32.19
N ARG A 208 -5.23 11.71 -32.47
CA ARG A 208 -6.15 12.40 -31.55
C ARG A 208 -6.71 11.46 -30.48
N THR A 209 -6.92 10.19 -30.83
CA THR A 209 -7.43 9.15 -29.92
C THR A 209 -6.39 8.74 -28.88
N LEU A 210 -5.10 8.76 -29.25
CA LEU A 210 -3.97 8.47 -28.35
C LEU A 210 -3.83 9.49 -27.21
N ILE A 211 -4.08 10.78 -27.47
CA ILE A 211 -3.95 11.85 -26.46
C ILE A 211 -5.08 11.75 -25.43
N LEU A 212 -6.33 11.61 -25.88
CA LEU A 212 -7.52 11.50 -25.02
C LEU A 212 -7.49 10.26 -24.12
N LEU A 213 -6.93 9.15 -24.62
CA LEU A 213 -6.76 7.92 -23.84
C LEU A 213 -5.61 8.01 -22.83
N PHE A 214 -4.54 8.74 -23.17
CA PHE A 214 -3.48 9.05 -22.21
C PHE A 214 -4.00 9.93 -21.06
N GLU A 215 -4.83 10.93 -21.36
CA GLU A 215 -5.45 11.81 -20.35
C GLU A 215 -6.37 11.02 -19.40
N ASN A 216 -7.18 10.08 -19.91
CA ASN A 216 -8.04 9.22 -19.07
C ASN A 216 -7.27 8.17 -18.24
N CYS A 217 -6.16 7.63 -18.76
CA CYS A 217 -5.35 6.66 -18.02
C CYS A 217 -4.52 7.35 -16.91
N LEU A 218 -4.11 8.61 -17.14
CA LEU A 218 -3.36 9.43 -16.18
C LEU A 218 -4.25 10.07 -15.12
N ALA A 219 -5.50 10.43 -15.45
CA ALA A 219 -6.48 10.99 -14.51
C ALA A 219 -6.81 10.04 -13.33
N ASN A 220 -6.61 8.73 -13.51
CA ASN A 220 -6.81 7.71 -12.48
C ASN A 220 -5.54 7.34 -11.70
N SER A 221 -4.40 7.99 -12.00
CA SER A 221 -3.17 7.83 -11.25
C SER A 221 -3.05 8.95 -10.21
N THR A 222 -3.02 8.61 -8.92
CA THR A 222 -2.94 9.57 -7.79
C THR A 222 -1.58 10.28 -7.67
N SER A 223 -0.72 10.21 -8.68
CA SER A 223 0.63 10.79 -8.65
C SER A 223 0.65 12.22 -9.20
N LEU A 224 0.57 13.20 -8.30
CA LEU A 224 0.70 14.64 -8.61
C LEU A 224 1.97 15.01 -9.38
N ALA A 225 3.03 14.18 -9.33
CA ALA A 225 4.30 14.44 -9.99
C ALA A 225 4.20 14.39 -11.53
N PHE A 226 3.27 13.60 -12.07
CA PHE A 226 3.11 13.45 -13.52
C PHE A 226 2.25 14.56 -14.17
N VAL A 227 1.30 15.14 -13.42
CA VAL A 227 0.45 16.25 -13.89
C VAL A 227 1.27 17.51 -14.23
N LYS A 228 2.34 17.78 -13.47
CA LYS A 228 3.24 18.94 -13.71
C LYS A 228 4.06 18.82 -15.00
N ILE A 229 4.37 17.61 -15.45
CA ILE A 229 5.12 17.37 -16.69
C ILE A 229 4.26 17.70 -17.93
N ILE A 230 2.94 17.48 -17.85
CA ILE A 230 2.00 17.76 -18.93
C ILE A 230 1.74 19.26 -19.06
N HIS A 231 1.61 19.98 -17.94
CA HIS A 231 1.40 21.44 -17.99
C HIS A 231 2.56 22.20 -18.67
N ARG A 232 3.80 21.70 -18.55
CA ARG A 232 4.98 22.29 -19.24
C ARG A 232 5.03 21.99 -20.75
N ARG A 233 4.35 20.95 -21.24
CA ARG A 233 4.34 20.60 -22.67
C ARG A 233 3.21 21.27 -23.47
N ARG A 234 2.27 21.93 -22.80
CA ARG A 234 1.18 22.69 -23.43
C ARG A 234 1.65 23.96 -24.15
N HIS A 235 2.91 24.37 -23.97
CA HIS A 235 3.51 25.58 -24.55
C HIS A 235 4.54 25.31 -25.67
N LEU A 236 4.72 24.05 -26.10
CA LEU A 236 5.76 23.67 -27.09
C LEU A 236 5.22 22.83 -28.28
N LEU A 237 3.90 22.79 -28.49
CA LEU A 237 3.22 22.21 -29.64
C LEU A 237 2.04 23.10 -30.02
#